data_AF-F9HIV1-F1
#
_entry.id   AF-F9HIV1-F1
#
_cell.length_a   1.000
_cell.length_b   1.000
_cell.length_c   1.000
_cell.angle_alpha   90.00
_cell.angle_beta   90.00
_cell.angle_gamma   90.00
#
_symmetry.space_group_name_H-M   'P 1'
#
loop_
_entity.id
_entity.type
_entity.pdbx_description
1 polymer ?
#
loop_
_entity_poly.entity_id
_entity_poly.type
_entity_poly.pdbx_seq_one_letter_code
_entity_poly.pdbx_strand_id
1 'polypeptide(L)' 'MVNYPHKVIPKNNIKKVKKGTIDFANRGMSFEKMINDTNDYYLSRGMAVIHKKLHRSRL' A
#
# COMPACT_ATOMS: atom_id res chain seq x y z
N MET A 1 -43.18 40.78 -2.29
CA MET A 1 -42.50 39.81 -1.41
C MET A 1 -41.78 38.81 -2.29
N VAL A 2 -40.45 38.70 -2.20
CA VAL A 2 -39.64 37.92 -3.16
C VAL A 2 -39.44 36.49 -2.61
N ASN A 3 -39.85 35.48 -3.39
CA ASN A 3 -39.75 34.07 -3.02
C ASN A 3 -38.39 33.51 -3.44
N TYR A 4 -37.44 33.40 -2.52
CA TYR A 4 -36.13 32.80 -2.76
C TYR A 4 -36.16 31.28 -2.55
N PRO A 5 -35.48 30.49 -3.39
CA PRO A 5 -35.52 29.04 -3.33
C PRO A 5 -34.75 28.54 -2.09
N HIS A 6 -35.47 28.26 -1.01
CA HIS A 6 -34.92 27.64 0.18
C HIS A 6 -35.06 26.11 0.09
N LYS A 7 -33.92 25.41 0.17
CA LYS A 7 -33.74 23.95 0.12
C LYS A 7 -34.08 23.27 -1.21
N VAL A 8 -33.21 23.47 -2.20
CA VAL A 8 -32.85 22.35 -3.08
C VAL A 8 -32.18 21.29 -2.22
N ILE A 9 -32.92 20.24 -1.84
CA ILE A 9 -32.33 19.07 -1.20
C ILE A 9 -31.35 18.50 -2.22
N PRO A 10 -30.03 18.48 -1.96
CA PRO A 10 -29.12 17.82 -2.88
C PRO A 10 -29.56 16.36 -2.93
N LYS A 11 -30.12 15.92 -4.06
CA LYS A 11 -30.26 14.50 -4.34
C LYS A 11 -28.83 13.97 -4.37
N ASN A 12 -28.36 13.45 -3.25
CA ASN A 12 -27.10 12.75 -3.13
C ASN A 12 -27.18 11.49 -3.99
N ASN A 13 -27.03 11.67 -5.30
CA ASN A 13 -26.78 10.63 -6.26
C ASN A 13 -25.32 10.20 -6.09
N ILE A 14 -24.98 9.78 -4.87
CA ILE A 14 -23.69 9.17 -4.55
C ILE A 14 -23.75 7.84 -5.26
N LYS A 15 -23.26 7.83 -6.51
CA LYS A 15 -22.87 6.60 -7.19
C LYS A 15 -22.05 5.84 -6.17
N LYS A 16 -22.56 4.71 -5.68
CA LYS A 16 -21.81 3.82 -4.78
C LYS A 16 -20.59 3.39 -5.57
N VAL A 17 -19.49 4.15 -5.45
CA VAL A 17 -18.18 3.72 -5.93
C VAL A 17 -17.97 2.39 -5.23
N LYS A 18 -17.88 1.30 -5.99
CA LYS A 18 -17.55 -0.01 -5.45
C LYS A 18 -16.29 0.23 -4.62
N LYS A 19 -16.38 0.02 -3.29
CA LYS A 19 -15.20 0.13 -2.43
C LYS A 19 -14.18 -0.83 -3.03
N GLY A 20 -13.14 -0.29 -3.66
CA GLY A 20 -12.01 -1.09 -4.09
C GLY A 20 -11.55 -1.87 -2.87
N THR A 21 -11.21 -3.14 -3.06
CA THR A 21 -10.58 -3.93 -2.02
C THR A 21 -9.39 -3.12 -1.51
N ILE A 22 -9.46 -2.65 -0.26
CA ILE A 22 -8.36 -1.90 0.33
C ILE A 22 -7.24 -2.90 0.48
N ASP A 23 -6.15 -2.68 -0.25
CA ASP A 23 -4.98 -3.54 -0.15
C ASP A 23 -4.25 -3.22 1.16
N PHE A 24 -4.21 -4.20 2.06
CA PHE A 24 -3.49 -4.12 3.32
C PHE A 24 -2.13 -4.80 3.25
N ALA A 25 -1.71 -5.28 2.07
CA ALA A 25 -0.45 -5.98 1.90
C ALA A 25 0.70 -5.15 2.46
N ASN A 26 1.57 -5.82 3.23
CA ASN A 26 2.78 -5.27 3.85
C ASN A 26 2.57 -4.30 5.03
N ARG A 27 1.34 -4.04 5.50
CA ARG A 27 1.15 -3.28 6.76
C ARG A 27 1.71 -4.07 7.94
N GLY A 28 2.58 -3.44 8.72
CA GLY A 28 3.23 -4.08 9.88
C GLY A 28 4.45 -4.93 9.54
N MET A 29 4.86 -5.00 8.26
CA MET A 29 6.15 -5.60 7.89
C MET A 29 7.28 -4.56 7.93
N SER A 30 8.44 -4.97 8.45
CA SER A 30 9.66 -4.16 8.39
C SER A 30 10.24 -4.16 6.98
N PHE A 31 10.80 -3.01 6.58
CA PHE A 31 11.51 -2.87 5.30
C PHE A 31 12.62 -3.92 5.14
N GLU A 32 13.38 -4.21 6.21
CA GLU A 32 14.43 -5.24 6.16
C GLU A 32 13.88 -6.62 5.81
N LYS A 33 12.71 -6.98 6.36
CA LYS A 33 12.06 -8.26 6.07
C LYS A 33 11.66 -8.35 4.61
N MET A 34 11.05 -7.29 4.07
CA MET A 34 10.64 -7.25 2.67
C MET A 34 11.82 -7.41 1.71
N ILE A 35 12.96 -6.78 2.01
CA ILE A 35 14.18 -6.93 1.20
C ILE A 35 14.73 -8.35 1.27
N ASN A 36 14.74 -8.97 2.45
CA ASN A 36 15.19 -10.36 2.60
C ASN A 36 14.27 -11.34 1.83
N ASP A 37 12.95 -11.20 1.98
CA ASP A 37 11.97 -12.02 1.26
C ASP A 37 12.14 -11.88 -0.28
N THR A 38 12.48 -10.67 -0.74
CA THR A 38 12.74 -10.39 -2.16
C THR A 38 14.07 -10.99 -2.63
N ASN A 39 15.11 -11.04 -1.80
CA ASN A 39 16.38 -11.68 -2.14
C ASN A 39 16.20 -13.19 -2.33
N ASP A 40 15.45 -13.84 -1.43
CA ASP A 40 15.11 -15.27 -1.54
C ASP A 40 14.28 -15.55 -2.80
N TYR A 41 13.42 -14.59 -3.17
CA TYR A 41 12.68 -14.65 -4.42
C TYR A 41 13.61 -14.67 -5.63
N TYR A 42 14.62 -13.80 -5.70
CA TYR A 42 15.57 -13.82 -6.81
C TYR A 42 16.42 -15.10 -6.86
N LEU A 43 16.86 -15.59 -5.70
CA LEU A 43 17.73 -16.77 -5.60
C LEU A 43 17.02 -18.04 -6.11
N SER A 44 15.80 -18.29 -5.62
CA SER A 44 15.01 -19.49 -5.96
C SER A 44 14.56 -19.53 -7.43
N ARG A 45 14.58 -18.39 -8.13
CA ARG A 45 14.24 -18.30 -9.55
C ARG A 45 15.48 -18.16 -10.44
N GLY A 46 16.69 -18.18 -9.87
CA GLY A 46 17.95 -18.04 -10.60
C GLY A 46 18.11 -16.70 -11.33
N MET A 47 17.43 -15.64 -10.88
CA MET A 47 17.46 -14.33 -11.54
C MET A 47 18.64 -13.48 -11.09
N ALA A 48 18.95 -13.50 -9.79
CA ALA A 48 20.06 -12.76 -9.22
C ALA A 48 20.49 -13.38 -7.88
N VAL A 49 21.74 -13.11 -7.48
CA VAL A 49 22.31 -13.58 -6.21
C VAL A 49 22.69 -12.37 -5.36
N ILE A 50 21.84 -12.03 -4.38
CA ILE A 50 21.96 -10.82 -3.56
C ILE A 50 21.96 -11.21 -2.08
N HIS A 51 22.90 -10.70 -1.29
CA HIS A 51 23.03 -11.01 0.14
C HIS A 51 23.25 -9.75 0.99
N LYS A 52 22.75 -9.77 2.23
CA LYS A 52 22.98 -8.72 3.22
C LYS A 52 24.45 -8.77 3.70
N LYS A 53 25.15 -7.64 3.65
CA LYS A 53 26.50 -7.52 4.20
C LYS A 53 26.44 -7.51 5.73
N LEU A 54 27.14 -8.44 6.38
CA LEU A 54 27.30 -8.42 7.83
C LEU A 54 28.19 -7.23 8.26
N HIS A 55 27.80 -6.56 9.33
CA HIS A 55 28.60 -5.48 9.90
C HIS A 55 29.82 -6.09 10.59
N ARG A 56 31.02 -5.71 10.15
CA ARG A 56 32.26 -6.11 10.82
C ARG A 56 32.45 -5.17 12.00
N SER A 57 32.26 -5.64 13.23
CA SER A 57 32.69 -4.90 14.42
C SER A 57 34.21 -4.74 14.35
N ARG A 58 34.69 -3.50 14.35
CA ARG A 58 36.12 -3.25 14.55
C ARG A 58 36.44 -3.58 16.01
N LEU A 59 37.50 -4.37 16.21
CA LEU A 59 38.16 -4.55 17.51
C LEU A 59 38.78 -3.22 17.94
#